data_AF-A0A3B8WKB5-F1
#
_entry.id   AF-A0A3B8WKB5-F1
#
_cell.length_a   1.000
_cell.length_b   1.000
_cell.length_c   1.000
_cell.angle_alpha   90.00
_cell.angle_beta   90.00
_cell.angle_gamma   90.00
#
_symmetry.space_group_name_H-M   'P 1'
#
loop_
_entity.id
_entity.type
_entity.pdbx_description
1 polymer ?
#
loop_
_entity_poly.entity_id
_entity_poly.type
_entity_poly.pdbx_seq_one_letter_code
_entity_poly.pdbx_strand_id
1 'polypeptide(L)'
;TRISGNVRIDVAEIRHPSLKPQRWWFQGKASGTLADLELEGTLNANSGLTANLVLRSGSESNFTADIRAAMAAQNAGEALAATLLNWPELLSLENGELTLQANLRLNSNEPLAADAWLDLKDVSGVMDRTALTNLSGRLMFALEADTLTAALRDIRIGEVDSGIGIGPIQLLADYEANLAAPLRGQLAVQQATAEFLGGRLRVALRTVDLSNRPWHVPIDVYDLSLERLLQAYP
;
A
#
# COMPACT_ATOMS: atom_id res chain seq x y z
N THR A 1 -6.28 21.21 34.08
CA THR A 1 -7.62 20.57 33.97
C THR A 1 -7.46 19.24 33.28
N ARG A 2 -8.00 18.16 33.86
CA ARG A 2 -7.95 16.81 33.27
C ARG A 2 -9.20 16.59 32.41
N ILE A 3 -9.02 16.13 31.19
CA ILE A 3 -10.07 15.83 30.23
C ILE A 3 -10.30 14.32 30.26
N SER A 4 -11.56 13.90 30.31
CA SER A 4 -11.96 12.50 30.15
C SER A 4 -13.41 12.48 29.66
N GLY A 5 -13.66 11.89 28.50
CA GLY A 5 -15.02 11.80 27.96
C GLY A 5 -15.08 11.22 26.56
N ASN A 6 -16.30 10.86 26.14
CA ASN A 6 -16.55 10.46 24.76
C ASN A 6 -16.46 11.68 23.84
N VAL A 7 -15.81 11.51 22.70
CA VAL A 7 -15.64 12.56 21.70
C VAL A 7 -16.10 12.03 20.35
N ARG A 8 -16.86 12.89 19.65
CA ARG A 8 -17.18 12.72 18.24
C ARG A 8 -16.71 13.97 17.51
N ILE A 9 -15.83 13.79 16.54
CA ILE A 9 -15.35 14.85 15.67
C ILE A 9 -15.91 14.57 14.29
N ASP A 10 -16.57 15.56 13.71
CA ASP A 10 -17.19 15.44 12.39
C ASP A 10 -16.60 16.53 11.50
N VAL A 11 -15.92 16.10 10.44
CA VAL A 11 -15.28 16.98 9.46
C VAL A 11 -16.02 16.79 8.14
N ALA A 12 -16.77 17.81 7.75
CA ALA A 12 -17.60 17.75 6.54
C ALA A 12 -16.78 17.49 5.28
N GLU A 13 -15.59 18.08 5.17
CA GLU A 13 -14.71 17.91 4.04
C GLU A 13 -13.24 18.10 4.45
N ILE A 14 -12.39 17.13 4.15
CA ILE A 14 -10.93 17.30 4.21
C ILE A 14 -10.43 17.65 2.81
N ARG A 15 -9.78 18.81 2.68
CA ARG A 15 -9.18 19.27 1.42
C ARG A 15 -7.69 18.97 1.41
N HIS A 16 -7.28 17.94 0.68
CA HIS A 16 -5.88 17.56 0.50
C HIS A 16 -5.63 17.19 -0.97
N PRO A 17 -4.49 17.56 -1.59
CA PRO A 17 -4.23 17.30 -3.01
C PRO A 17 -4.30 15.82 -3.43
N SER A 18 -4.13 14.90 -2.48
CA SER A 18 -4.17 13.45 -2.75
C SER A 18 -5.52 12.79 -2.39
N LEU A 19 -6.45 13.51 -1.75
CA LEU A 19 -7.73 12.98 -1.27
C LEU A 19 -8.91 13.62 -1.99
N LYS A 20 -9.91 12.80 -2.33
CA LYS A 20 -11.21 13.29 -2.80
C LYS A 20 -11.92 14.02 -1.65
N PRO A 21 -12.53 15.19 -1.91
CA PRO A 21 -13.43 15.86 -0.99
C PRO A 21 -14.52 14.93 -0.46
N GLN A 22 -14.49 14.60 0.82
CA GLN A 22 -15.51 13.78 1.46
C GLN A 22 -15.57 14.00 2.97
N ARG A 23 -16.67 13.56 3.57
CA ARG A 23 -16.88 13.59 5.02
C ARG A 23 -16.02 12.54 5.72
N TRP A 24 -15.45 12.95 6.84
CA TRP A 24 -14.73 12.10 7.78
C TRP A 24 -15.31 12.30 9.18
N TRP A 25 -15.39 11.22 9.94
CA TRP A 25 -15.74 11.32 11.35
C TRP A 25 -14.92 10.39 12.21
N PHE A 26 -14.57 10.89 13.39
CA PHE A 26 -13.92 10.14 14.44
C PHE A 26 -14.91 9.96 15.59
N GLN A 27 -14.95 8.76 16.16
CA GLN A 27 -15.71 8.48 17.37
C GLN A 27 -14.84 7.69 18.34
N GLY A 28 -14.70 8.19 19.56
CA GLY A 28 -13.80 7.62 20.53
C GLY A 28 -13.87 8.26 21.90
N LYS A 29 -12.79 8.12 22.66
CA LYS A 29 -12.59 8.71 23.97
C LYS A 29 -11.41 9.66 23.92
N ALA A 30 -11.57 10.81 24.57
CA ALA A 30 -10.49 11.73 24.86
C ALA A 30 -10.10 11.57 26.34
N SER A 31 -8.82 11.53 26.63
CA SER A 31 -8.31 11.49 28.00
C SER A 31 -6.99 12.26 28.15
N GLY A 32 -6.69 12.70 29.36
CA GLY A 32 -5.39 13.32 29.69
C GLY A 32 -5.48 14.79 30.09
N THR A 33 -4.47 15.58 29.75
CA THR A 33 -4.48 17.04 29.96
C THR A 33 -4.50 17.75 28.61
N LEU A 34 -4.62 19.08 28.61
CA LEU A 34 -4.56 19.84 27.35
C LEU A 34 -3.16 19.79 26.71
N ALA A 35 -2.11 19.54 27.51
CA ALA A 35 -0.74 19.37 27.03
C ALA A 35 -0.48 17.93 26.55
N ASP A 36 -1.09 16.94 27.21
CA ASP A 36 -0.93 15.51 26.94
C ASP A 36 -2.30 14.87 26.69
N LEU A 37 -2.90 15.19 25.54
CA LEU A 37 -4.21 14.69 25.13
C LEU A 37 -4.03 13.39 24.35
N GLU A 38 -4.76 12.35 24.76
CA GLU A 38 -4.91 11.11 24.01
C GLU A 38 -6.34 11.00 23.46
N LEU A 39 -6.46 10.73 22.17
CA LEU A 39 -7.70 10.38 21.49
C LEU A 39 -7.60 8.94 20.99
N GLU A 40 -8.43 8.06 21.52
CA GLU A 40 -8.51 6.66 21.09
C GLU A 40 -9.90 6.37 20.54
N GLY A 41 -9.99 5.82 19.33
CA GLY A 41 -11.27 5.48 18.72
C GLY A 41 -11.17 5.02 17.28
N THR A 42 -12.27 5.16 16.55
CA THR A 42 -12.37 4.74 15.16
C THR A 42 -12.57 5.96 14.26
N LEU A 43 -11.69 6.09 13.27
CA LEU A 43 -11.79 7.01 12.15
C LEU A 43 -12.54 6.34 11.01
N ASN A 44 -13.49 7.07 10.42
CA ASN A 44 -14.31 6.60 9.33
C ASN A 44 -14.36 7.66 8.23
N ALA A 45 -14.40 7.21 6.99
CA ALA A 45 -14.65 8.05 5.82
C ALA A 45 -15.97 7.65 5.17
N ASN A 46 -16.61 8.59 4.48
CA ASN A 46 -17.84 8.33 3.73
C ASN A 46 -17.67 7.26 2.63
N SER A 47 -16.43 7.05 2.17
CA SER A 47 -16.05 5.98 1.26
C SER A 47 -16.17 4.56 1.83
N GLY A 48 -16.40 4.41 3.14
CA GLY A 48 -16.40 3.12 3.83
C GLY A 48 -15.04 2.73 4.42
N LEU A 49 -13.99 3.55 4.25
CA LEU A 49 -12.72 3.33 4.95
C LEU A 49 -12.92 3.45 6.46
N THR A 50 -12.39 2.48 7.19
CA THR A 50 -12.46 2.42 8.64
C THR A 50 -11.09 2.08 9.21
N ALA A 51 -10.63 2.84 10.20
CA ALA A 51 -9.38 2.57 10.89
C ALA A 51 -9.49 2.89 12.37
N ASN A 52 -8.86 2.09 13.22
CA ASN A 52 -8.62 2.46 14.61
C ASN A 52 -7.48 3.46 14.66
N LEU A 53 -7.66 4.53 15.44
CA LEU A 53 -6.73 5.63 15.59
C LEU A 53 -6.48 5.86 17.08
N VAL A 54 -5.20 5.92 17.45
CA VAL A 54 -4.73 6.48 18.72
C VAL A 54 -3.87 7.68 18.41
N LEU A 55 -4.38 8.88 18.69
CA LEU A 55 -3.65 10.14 18.54
C LEU A 55 -3.19 10.61 19.92
N ARG A 56 -1.91 10.94 20.05
CA ARG A 56 -1.34 11.52 21.27
C ARG A 56 -0.70 12.86 20.96
N SER A 57 -1.03 13.90 21.73
CA SER A 57 -0.25 15.13 21.76
C SER A 57 0.85 15.04 22.82
N GLY A 58 2.00 15.61 22.51
CA GLY A 58 3.10 15.82 23.47
C GLY A 58 3.44 17.31 23.62
N SER A 59 4.45 17.58 24.45
CA SER A 59 5.02 18.92 24.60
C SER A 59 5.52 19.48 23.25
N GLU A 60 5.45 20.81 23.09
CA GLU A 60 5.95 21.54 21.90
C GLU A 60 5.20 21.28 20.59
N SER A 61 3.93 20.88 20.66
CA SER A 61 3.08 20.64 19.48
C SER A 61 3.56 19.45 18.62
N ASN A 62 4.07 18.43 19.31
CA ASN A 62 4.40 17.13 18.73
C ASN A 62 3.18 16.22 18.79
N PHE A 63 2.89 15.53 17.70
CA PHE A 63 1.76 14.61 17.58
C PHE A 63 2.26 13.24 17.12
N THR A 64 1.78 12.20 17.77
CA THR A 64 1.93 10.83 17.29
C THR A 64 0.57 10.21 17.01
N ALA A 65 0.45 9.49 15.90
CA ALA A 65 -0.76 8.77 15.54
C ALA A 65 -0.44 7.31 15.21
N ASP A 66 -1.03 6.39 15.96
CA ASP A 66 -1.04 4.96 15.65
C ASP A 66 -2.34 4.63 14.92
N ILE A 67 -2.23 4.07 13.73
CA ILE A 67 -3.35 3.72 12.86
C ILE A 67 -3.33 2.23 12.61
N ARG A 68 -4.48 1.56 12.77
CA ARG A 68 -4.65 0.15 12.41
C ARG A 68 -5.94 -0.06 11.64
N ALA A 69 -5.85 -0.76 10.51
CA ALA A 69 -7.01 -1.13 9.71
C ALA A 69 -6.87 -2.58 9.23
N ALA A 70 -7.99 -3.29 9.18
CA ALA A 70 -8.07 -4.63 8.59
C ALA A 70 -9.37 -4.72 7.80
N MET A 71 -9.27 -5.07 6.52
CA MET A 71 -10.40 -5.05 5.59
C MET A 71 -10.27 -6.16 4.55
N ALA A 72 -11.41 -6.70 4.12
CA ALA A 72 -11.46 -7.53 2.91
C ALA A 72 -10.98 -6.72 1.70
N ALA A 73 -10.26 -7.37 0.78
CA ALA A 73 -9.59 -6.68 -0.31
C ALA A 73 -10.55 -5.94 -1.23
N GLN A 74 -11.70 -6.53 -1.55
CA GLN A 74 -12.74 -5.88 -2.33
C GLN A 74 -13.19 -4.57 -1.69
N ASN A 75 -13.60 -4.61 -0.42
CA ASN A 75 -14.05 -3.43 0.32
C ASN A 75 -12.95 -2.37 0.43
N ALA A 76 -11.70 -2.79 0.65
CA ALA A 76 -10.57 -1.88 0.69
C ALA A 76 -10.35 -1.20 -0.67
N GLY A 77 -10.40 -1.96 -1.77
CA GLY A 77 -10.25 -1.44 -3.13
C GLY A 77 -11.31 -0.39 -3.47
N GLU A 78 -12.58 -0.69 -3.20
CA GLU A 78 -13.70 0.24 -3.42
C GLU A 78 -13.56 1.51 -2.56
N ALA A 79 -13.25 1.35 -1.28
CA ALA A 79 -13.14 2.45 -0.34
C ALA A 79 -11.91 3.34 -0.63
N LEU A 80 -10.78 2.76 -1.07
CA LEU A 80 -9.59 3.49 -1.52
C LEU A 80 -9.85 4.22 -2.84
N ALA A 81 -10.50 3.57 -3.81
CA ALA A 81 -10.91 4.21 -5.07
C ALA A 81 -11.83 5.40 -4.82
N ALA A 82 -12.75 5.30 -3.85
CA ALA A 82 -13.62 6.40 -3.45
C ALA A 82 -12.92 7.50 -2.62
N THR A 83 -11.71 7.23 -2.08
CA THR A 83 -10.98 8.16 -1.20
C THR A 83 -9.83 8.89 -1.88
N LEU A 84 -9.04 8.19 -2.69
CA LEU A 84 -7.82 8.71 -3.28
C LEU A 84 -8.10 9.37 -4.63
N LEU A 85 -7.49 10.53 -4.87
CA LEU A 85 -7.58 11.21 -6.17
C LEU A 85 -6.85 10.44 -7.27
N ASN A 86 -5.67 9.88 -6.95
CA ASN A 86 -4.80 9.19 -7.90
C ASN A 86 -4.88 7.65 -7.76
N TRP A 87 -6.06 7.11 -7.43
CA TRP A 87 -6.25 5.65 -7.46
C TRP A 87 -6.16 5.14 -8.91
N PRO A 88 -5.53 3.99 -9.18
CA PRO A 88 -5.49 3.44 -10.53
C PRO A 88 -6.90 3.10 -11.02
N GLU A 89 -7.32 3.70 -12.13
CA GLU A 89 -8.71 3.61 -12.63
C GLU A 89 -9.17 2.18 -12.91
N LEU A 90 -8.25 1.33 -13.39
CA LEU A 90 -8.54 -0.05 -13.79
C LEU A 90 -8.05 -1.08 -12.78
N LEU A 91 -7.84 -0.69 -11.51
CA LEU A 91 -7.51 -1.62 -10.43
C LEU A 91 -8.77 -2.01 -9.67
N SER A 92 -9.16 -3.28 -9.78
CA SER A 92 -10.17 -3.93 -8.94
C SER A 92 -9.51 -4.95 -8.02
N LEU A 93 -9.93 -5.00 -6.77
CA LEU A 93 -9.62 -6.07 -5.84
C LEU A 93 -10.87 -6.91 -5.65
N GLU A 94 -10.73 -8.23 -5.63
CA GLU A 94 -11.85 -9.16 -5.62
C GLU A 94 -11.88 -10.01 -4.35
N ASN A 95 -10.73 -10.55 -3.95
CA ASN A 95 -10.62 -11.48 -2.83
C ASN A 95 -9.38 -11.20 -2.00
N GLY A 96 -9.35 -11.73 -0.78
CA GLY A 96 -8.23 -11.62 0.16
C GLY A 96 -8.46 -10.63 1.28
N GLU A 97 -7.41 -10.39 2.06
CA GLU A 97 -7.42 -9.54 3.24
C GLU A 97 -6.21 -8.61 3.24
N LEU A 98 -6.43 -7.35 3.63
CA LEU A 98 -5.39 -6.37 3.85
C LEU A 98 -5.39 -5.95 5.32
N THR A 99 -4.21 -5.94 5.92
CA THR A 99 -4.00 -5.38 7.26
C THR A 99 -2.94 -4.29 7.21
N LEU A 100 -3.34 -3.07 7.55
CA LEU A 100 -2.47 -1.90 7.64
C LEU A 100 -2.17 -1.59 9.10
N GLN A 101 -0.92 -1.31 9.40
CA GLN A 101 -0.54 -0.58 10.61
C GLN A 101 0.38 0.56 10.22
N ALA A 102 0.16 1.74 10.79
CA ALA A 102 1.00 2.90 10.54
C ALA A 102 1.23 3.69 11.82
N ASN A 103 2.40 4.27 11.95
CA ASN A 103 2.77 5.25 12.95
C ASN A 103 3.14 6.55 12.22
N LEU A 104 2.52 7.66 12.63
CA LEU A 104 2.79 8.98 12.10
C LEU A 104 3.38 9.84 13.22
N ARG A 105 4.40 10.63 12.88
CA ARG A 105 5.05 11.58 13.77
C ARG A 105 5.06 12.94 13.09
N LEU A 106 4.40 13.91 13.72
CA LEU A 106 4.33 15.28 13.24
C LEU A 106 4.84 16.22 14.33
N ASN A 107 5.96 16.89 14.05
CA ASN A 107 6.53 17.91 14.93
C ASN A 107 6.44 19.26 14.20
N SER A 108 6.14 20.34 14.92
CA SER A 108 5.85 21.64 14.27
C SER A 108 7.01 22.23 13.45
N ASN A 109 8.24 21.74 13.66
CA ASN A 109 9.46 22.21 12.98
C ASN A 109 10.15 21.13 12.13
N GLU A 110 9.56 19.93 11.99
CA GLU A 110 10.16 18.84 11.23
C GLU A 110 9.20 18.36 10.14
N PRO A 111 9.71 17.85 9.00
CA PRO A 111 8.88 17.17 8.02
C PRO A 111 8.09 16.02 8.65
N LEU A 112 6.93 15.71 8.08
CA LEU A 112 6.14 14.54 8.46
C LEU A 112 7.01 13.28 8.35
N ALA A 113 7.09 12.51 9.44
CA ALA A 113 7.68 11.19 9.43
C ALA A 113 6.58 10.13 9.57
N ALA A 114 6.67 9.05 8.81
CA ALA A 114 5.70 7.97 8.85
C ALA A 114 6.37 6.62 8.66
N ASP A 115 5.93 5.62 9.41
CA ASP A 115 6.30 4.23 9.24
C ASP A 115 5.03 3.42 9.09
N ALA A 116 4.94 2.55 8.10
CA ALA A 116 3.76 1.71 7.90
C ALA A 116 4.13 0.32 7.41
N TRP A 117 3.29 -0.66 7.71
CA TRP A 117 3.33 -1.94 7.02
C TRP A 117 1.94 -2.36 6.57
N LEU A 118 1.89 -2.99 5.41
CA LEU A 118 0.71 -3.56 4.80
C LEU A 118 0.96 -5.06 4.60
N ASP A 119 0.20 -5.88 5.33
CA ASP A 119 0.14 -7.31 5.11
C ASP A 119 -0.96 -7.61 4.11
N LEU A 120 -0.61 -8.40 3.09
CA LEU A 120 -1.48 -8.88 2.03
C LEU A 120 -1.64 -10.38 2.20
N LYS A 121 -2.88 -10.86 2.20
CA LYS A 121 -3.18 -12.29 2.28
C LYS A 121 -4.16 -12.69 1.19
N ASP A 122 -3.68 -13.56 0.30
CA ASP A 122 -4.45 -14.17 -0.80
C ASP A 122 -5.20 -13.14 -1.66
N VAL A 123 -4.60 -11.96 -1.84
CA VAL A 123 -5.21 -10.84 -2.57
C VAL A 123 -5.28 -11.18 -4.05
N SER A 124 -6.47 -11.10 -4.63
CA SER A 124 -6.69 -11.31 -6.06
C SER A 124 -7.47 -10.16 -6.65
N GLY A 125 -7.28 -9.88 -7.94
CA GLY A 125 -7.91 -8.77 -8.62
C GLY A 125 -7.44 -8.60 -10.05
N VAL A 126 -7.84 -7.49 -10.66
CA VAL A 126 -7.49 -7.15 -12.04
C VAL A 126 -6.90 -5.75 -12.07
N MET A 127 -5.81 -5.58 -12.82
CA MET A 127 -5.26 -4.27 -13.15
C MET A 127 -5.21 -4.12 -14.67
N ASP A 128 -5.97 -3.17 -15.20
CA ASP A 128 -6.17 -2.98 -16.65
C ASP A 128 -6.80 -4.22 -17.30
N ARG A 129 -5.98 -5.12 -17.85
CA ARG A 129 -6.39 -6.41 -18.43
C ARG A 129 -5.63 -7.59 -17.86
N THR A 130 -4.87 -7.34 -16.80
CA THR A 130 -4.00 -8.33 -16.18
C THR A 130 -4.65 -8.80 -14.90
N ALA A 131 -5.01 -10.08 -14.85
CA ALA A 131 -5.46 -10.73 -13.63
C ALA A 131 -4.27 -11.06 -12.74
N LEU A 132 -4.44 -10.85 -11.44
CA LEU A 132 -3.48 -11.19 -10.39
C LEU A 132 -4.19 -12.12 -9.41
N THR A 133 -3.57 -13.26 -9.10
CA THR A 133 -4.14 -14.22 -8.15
C THR A 133 -3.21 -14.48 -6.96
N ASN A 134 -3.81 -14.67 -5.79
CA ASN A 134 -3.15 -15.13 -4.56
C ASN A 134 -1.91 -14.30 -4.15
N LEU A 135 -1.94 -12.98 -4.32
CA LEU A 135 -0.90 -12.08 -3.83
C LEU A 135 -0.86 -12.12 -2.30
N SER A 136 0.27 -12.53 -1.76
CA SER A 136 0.56 -12.53 -0.33
C SER A 136 1.94 -11.97 -0.05
N GLY A 137 2.12 -11.37 1.13
CA GLY A 137 3.40 -10.88 1.61
C GLY A 137 3.26 -9.57 2.36
N ARG A 138 4.38 -8.88 2.56
CA ARG A 138 4.44 -7.65 3.35
C ARG A 138 5.09 -6.52 2.58
N LEU A 139 4.43 -5.37 2.59
CA LEU A 139 5.00 -4.09 2.18
C LEU A 139 5.31 -3.28 3.42
N MET A 140 6.53 -2.76 3.55
CA MET A 140 6.91 -1.86 4.63
C MET A 140 7.26 -0.51 4.03
N PHE A 141 6.62 0.56 4.48
CA PHE A 141 6.82 1.91 3.98
C PHE A 141 7.46 2.78 5.07
N ALA A 142 8.36 3.66 4.67
CA ALA A 142 8.82 4.75 5.53
C ALA A 142 8.83 6.06 4.74
N LEU A 143 8.43 7.14 5.39
CA LEU A 143 8.48 8.50 4.88
C LEU A 143 9.36 9.32 5.81
N GLU A 144 10.44 9.86 5.27
CA GLU A 144 11.33 10.78 5.97
C GLU A 144 11.80 11.87 5.00
N ALA A 145 11.69 13.14 5.40
CA ALA A 145 12.16 14.29 4.63
C ALA A 145 11.76 14.25 3.13
N ASP A 146 10.47 14.07 2.86
CA ASP A 146 9.87 13.94 1.51
C ASP A 146 10.37 12.75 0.67
N THR A 147 11.09 11.80 1.27
CA THR A 147 11.52 10.56 0.63
C THR A 147 10.66 9.41 1.11
N LEU A 148 9.96 8.78 0.17
CA LEU A 148 9.18 7.57 0.40
C LEU A 148 10.05 6.36 0.05
N THR A 149 10.28 5.48 1.03
CA THR A 149 10.88 4.17 0.82
C THR A 149 9.84 3.08 1.01
N ALA A 150 9.95 1.99 0.24
CA ALA A 150 9.14 0.80 0.45
C ALA A 150 9.97 -0.48 0.30
N ALA A 151 9.83 -1.41 1.23
CA ALA A 151 10.44 -2.72 1.20
C ALA A 151 9.37 -3.78 0.93
N LEU A 152 9.56 -4.54 -0.15
CA LEU A 152 8.73 -5.67 -0.54
C LEU A 152 9.37 -6.92 0.01
N ARG A 153 8.69 -7.62 0.94
CA ARG A 153 9.22 -8.81 1.63
C ARG A 153 8.25 -9.97 1.51
N ASP A 154 8.80 -11.15 1.26
CA ASP A 154 8.06 -12.41 1.13
C ASP A 154 6.88 -12.33 0.14
N ILE A 155 7.03 -11.51 -0.90
CA ILE A 155 5.98 -11.32 -1.91
C ILE A 155 5.88 -12.60 -2.74
N ARG A 156 4.69 -13.21 -2.69
CA ARG A 156 4.32 -14.38 -3.48
C ARG A 156 3.06 -14.06 -4.25
N ILE A 157 3.06 -14.37 -5.53
CA ILE A 157 1.90 -14.24 -6.41
C ILE A 157 1.65 -15.61 -7.00
N GLY A 158 0.39 -16.06 -6.99
CA GLY A 158 0.00 -17.33 -7.59
C GLY A 158 0.19 -17.28 -9.10
N GLU A 159 -0.42 -16.29 -9.74
CA GLU A 159 -0.33 -16.08 -11.18
C GLU A 159 -0.57 -14.62 -11.54
N VAL A 160 0.14 -14.15 -12.57
CA VAL A 160 -0.16 -12.94 -13.33
C VAL A 160 -0.56 -13.37 -14.72
N ASP A 161 -1.78 -13.06 -15.15
CA ASP A 161 -2.31 -13.45 -16.45
C ASP A 161 -2.74 -12.22 -17.25
N SER A 162 -2.06 -11.96 -18.36
CA SER A 162 -2.42 -10.94 -19.35
C SER A 162 -2.74 -11.55 -20.73
N GLY A 163 -3.31 -12.75 -20.74
CA GLY A 163 -3.53 -13.62 -21.91
C GLY A 163 -2.70 -14.91 -21.87
N ILE A 164 -1.66 -14.94 -21.03
CA ILE A 164 -0.89 -16.14 -20.68
C ILE A 164 -0.49 -16.02 -19.21
N GLY A 165 -0.79 -17.05 -18.42
CA GLY A 165 -0.41 -17.13 -17.01
C GLY A 165 1.10 -17.24 -16.80
N ILE A 166 1.64 -16.40 -15.92
CA ILE A 166 3.00 -16.43 -15.41
C ILE A 166 2.91 -16.62 -13.89
N GLY A 167 3.48 -17.70 -13.37
CA GLY A 167 3.46 -17.97 -11.94
C GLY A 167 3.75 -19.43 -11.60
N PRO A 168 4.06 -19.74 -10.32
CA PRO A 168 4.11 -18.80 -9.20
C PRO A 168 5.28 -17.82 -9.27
N ILE A 169 5.07 -16.60 -8.79
CA ILE A 169 6.08 -15.53 -8.76
C ILE A 169 6.53 -15.29 -7.31
N GLN A 170 7.83 -15.12 -7.11
CA GLN A 170 8.42 -14.65 -5.86
C GLN A 170 9.20 -13.37 -6.12
N LEU A 171 9.01 -12.36 -5.27
CA LEU A 171 9.63 -11.04 -5.42
C LEU A 171 10.20 -10.54 -4.08
N LEU A 172 11.43 -10.04 -4.13
CA LEU A 172 12.12 -9.31 -3.08
C LEU A 172 12.69 -8.04 -3.72
N ALA A 173 12.25 -6.88 -3.25
CA ALA A 173 12.66 -5.60 -3.81
C ALA A 173 12.61 -4.49 -2.78
N ASP A 174 13.35 -3.42 -3.05
CA ASP A 174 13.23 -2.14 -2.37
C ASP A 174 12.86 -1.06 -3.38
N TYR A 175 12.15 -0.05 -2.91
CA TYR A 175 11.66 1.05 -3.70
C TYR A 175 11.97 2.36 -3.00
N GLU A 176 12.35 3.38 -3.76
CA GLU A 176 12.59 4.72 -3.26
C GLU A 176 12.06 5.76 -4.25
N ALA A 177 11.32 6.75 -3.76
CA ALA A 177 10.78 7.83 -4.57
C ALA A 177 10.65 9.14 -3.78
N ASN A 178 10.60 10.26 -4.50
CA ASN A 178 10.15 11.51 -3.90
C ASN A 178 8.63 11.48 -3.66
N LEU A 179 8.18 11.93 -2.50
CA LEU A 179 6.76 11.94 -2.11
C LEU A 179 5.87 12.74 -3.07
N ALA A 180 6.41 13.77 -3.73
CA ALA A 180 5.69 14.55 -4.74
C ALA A 180 5.48 13.79 -6.05
N ALA A 181 6.25 12.72 -6.29
CA ALA A 181 6.15 11.89 -7.48
C ALA A 181 6.33 10.39 -7.13
N PRO A 182 5.44 9.80 -6.31
CA PRO A 182 5.65 8.50 -5.68
C PRO A 182 5.63 7.33 -6.67
N LEU A 183 5.26 7.56 -7.93
CA LEU A 183 5.29 6.58 -9.03
C LEU A 183 6.53 6.70 -9.94
N ARG A 184 7.40 7.69 -9.68
CA ARG A 184 8.61 7.98 -10.47
C ARG A 184 9.86 7.75 -9.62
N GLY A 185 9.94 6.57 -9.03
CA GLY A 185 11.04 6.15 -8.16
C GLY A 185 11.97 5.13 -8.79
N GLN A 186 12.83 4.57 -7.97
CA GLN A 186 13.77 3.52 -8.31
C GLN A 186 13.36 2.22 -7.61
N LEU A 187 13.27 1.13 -8.37
CA LEU A 187 12.98 -0.20 -7.84
C LEU A 187 14.26 -1.05 -7.90
N ALA A 188 14.87 -1.31 -6.74
CA ALA A 188 15.98 -2.24 -6.58
C ALA A 188 15.43 -3.66 -6.42
N VAL A 189 15.38 -4.41 -7.53
CA VAL A 189 14.97 -5.82 -7.55
C VAL A 189 16.13 -6.66 -7.05
N GLN A 190 15.98 -7.28 -5.87
CA GLN A 190 16.97 -8.19 -5.32
C GLN A 190 16.79 -9.62 -5.83
N GLN A 191 15.53 -10.04 -5.90
CA GLN A 191 15.14 -11.33 -6.45
C GLN A 191 13.78 -11.18 -7.12
N ALA A 192 13.66 -11.64 -8.36
CA ALA A 192 12.36 -11.94 -8.95
C ALA A 192 12.46 -13.24 -9.74
N THR A 193 11.64 -14.21 -9.39
CA THR A 193 11.57 -15.52 -10.05
C THR A 193 10.13 -15.87 -10.36
N ALA A 194 9.89 -16.49 -11.51
CA ALA A 194 8.59 -17.02 -11.87
C ALA A 194 8.72 -18.37 -12.58
N GLU A 195 7.66 -19.16 -12.59
CA GLU A 195 7.52 -20.28 -13.53
C GLU A 195 6.75 -19.81 -14.76
N PHE A 196 7.13 -20.34 -15.93
CA PHE A 196 6.46 -20.02 -17.19
C PHE A 196 6.64 -21.16 -18.18
N LEU A 197 5.53 -21.69 -18.71
CA LEU A 197 5.51 -22.75 -19.73
C LEU A 197 6.45 -23.94 -19.40
N GLY A 198 6.49 -24.35 -18.13
CA GLY A 198 7.31 -25.47 -17.65
C GLY A 198 8.80 -25.16 -17.45
N GLY A 199 9.22 -23.93 -17.78
CA GLY A 199 10.54 -23.40 -17.47
C GLY A 199 10.50 -22.41 -16.29
N ARG A 200 11.61 -21.69 -16.11
CA ARG A 200 11.79 -20.68 -15.07
C ARG A 200 12.23 -19.36 -15.67
N LEU A 201 11.64 -18.28 -15.17
CA LEU A 201 12.02 -16.90 -15.44
C LEU A 201 12.75 -16.34 -14.22
N ARG A 202 13.81 -15.59 -14.45
CA ARG A 202 14.53 -14.89 -13.39
C ARG A 202 14.93 -13.50 -13.84
N VAL A 203 14.83 -12.53 -12.94
CA VAL A 203 15.44 -11.20 -13.11
C VAL A 203 16.67 -11.15 -12.23
N ALA A 204 17.83 -10.82 -12.80
CA ALA A 204 19.05 -10.59 -12.04
C ALA A 204 18.95 -9.32 -11.17
N LEU A 205 19.72 -9.29 -10.07
CA LEU A 205 19.82 -8.14 -9.16
C LEU A 205 20.07 -6.84 -9.95
N ARG A 206 19.15 -5.87 -9.85
CA ARG A 206 19.26 -4.60 -10.58
C ARG A 206 18.33 -3.52 -10.04
N THR A 207 18.69 -2.27 -10.33
CA THR A 207 17.80 -1.12 -10.12
C THR A 207 17.12 -0.72 -11.42
N VAL A 208 15.82 -0.51 -11.36
CA VAL A 208 14.98 -0.06 -12.48
C VAL A 208 14.45 1.33 -12.16
N ASP A 209 14.75 2.32 -13.00
CA ASP A 209 14.15 3.66 -12.91
C ASP A 209 12.74 3.63 -13.50
N LEU A 210 11.74 3.88 -12.65
CA LEU A 210 10.33 3.89 -13.05
C LEU A 210 9.89 5.23 -13.67
N SER A 211 10.75 6.25 -13.67
CA SER A 211 10.44 7.61 -14.13
C SER A 211 10.23 7.73 -15.63
N ASN A 212 10.82 6.82 -16.41
CA ASN A 212 10.88 6.87 -17.87
C ASN A 212 10.36 5.56 -18.48
N ARG A 213 9.19 5.61 -19.12
CA ARG A 213 8.61 4.49 -19.88
C ARG A 213 9.10 4.51 -21.33
N PRO A 214 9.27 3.34 -21.99
CA PRO A 214 9.05 1.99 -21.48
C PRO A 214 10.21 1.48 -20.60
N TRP A 215 9.88 0.69 -19.58
CA TRP A 215 10.86 0.05 -18.71
C TRP A 215 11.43 -1.19 -19.39
N HIS A 216 12.75 -1.32 -19.43
CA HIS A 216 13.42 -2.48 -20.01
C HIS A 216 14.02 -3.35 -18.89
N VAL A 217 13.36 -4.48 -18.62
CA VAL A 217 13.82 -5.46 -17.63
C VAL A 217 14.21 -6.73 -18.39
N PRO A 218 15.51 -7.04 -18.52
CA PRO A 218 15.95 -8.29 -19.11
C PRO A 218 15.54 -9.43 -18.18
N ILE A 219 14.96 -10.47 -18.78
CA ILE A 219 14.50 -11.67 -18.10
C ILE A 219 15.39 -12.80 -18.60
N ASP A 220 16.06 -13.48 -17.67
CA ASP A 220 16.74 -14.73 -17.95
C ASP A 220 15.70 -15.85 -18.00
N VAL A 221 15.76 -16.66 -19.05
CA VAL A 221 14.79 -17.71 -19.32
C VAL A 221 15.52 -19.05 -19.33
N TYR A 222 15.02 -20.01 -18.54
CA TYR A 222 15.60 -21.33 -18.37
C TYR A 222 14.58 -22.41 -18.66
N ASP A 223 15.01 -23.49 -19.31
CA ASP A 223 14.29 -24.76 -19.39
C ASP A 223 12.85 -24.66 -19.97
N LEU A 224 12.59 -23.73 -20.91
CA LEU A 224 11.26 -23.59 -21.53
C LEU A 224 10.83 -24.84 -22.32
N SER A 225 9.58 -25.25 -22.14
CA SER A 225 8.98 -26.30 -22.95
C SER A 225 8.44 -25.74 -24.27
N LEU A 226 9.03 -26.18 -25.38
CA LEU A 226 8.58 -25.80 -26.73
C LEU A 226 7.17 -26.33 -27.05
N GLU A 227 6.80 -27.51 -26.54
CA GLU A 227 5.44 -28.05 -26.70
C GLU A 227 4.39 -27.14 -26.04
N ARG A 228 4.65 -26.67 -24.81
CA ARG A 228 3.71 -25.78 -24.12
C ARG A 228 3.60 -24.41 -24.79
N LEU A 229 4.68 -23.91 -25.38
CA LEU A 229 4.67 -22.67 -26.16
C LEU A 229 3.71 -22.77 -27.35
N LEU A 230 3.78 -23.87 -28.10
CA LEU A 230 2.92 -24.12 -29.28
C LEU A 230 1.45 -24.38 -28.91
N GLN A 231 1.17 -24.83 -27.68
CA GLN A 231 -0.21 -24.97 -27.17
C GLN A 231 -0.82 -23.63 -26.74
N ALA A 232 -0.02 -22.72 -26.18
CA ALA A 232 -0.48 -21.40 -25.77
C ALA A 232 -0.74 -20.45 -26.96
N TYR A 233 -0.03 -20.66 -28.07
CA TYR A 233 -0.24 -19.97 -29.35
C TYR A 233 -0.29 -20.97 -30.52
N PRO A 234 -1.48 -21.50 -30.85
CA PRO A 234 -1.66 -22.35 -32.02
C PRO A 234 -1.60 -21.58 -33.36
#